data_AF-A0A075AT16-F1
#
_entry.id   AF-A0A075AT16-F1
#
_cell.length_a   1.000
_cell.length_b   1.000
_cell.length_c   1.000
_cell.angle_alpha   90.00
_cell.angle_beta   90.00
_cell.angle_gamma   90.00
#
_symmetry.space_group_name_H-M   'P 1'
#
loop_
_entity.id
_entity.type
_entity.pdbx_description
1 polymer ?
#
loop_
_entity_poly.entity_id
_entity_poly.type
_entity_poly.pdbx_seq_one_letter_code
_entity_poly.pdbx_strand_id
1 'polypeptide(L)'
;MEFFDKDGEFTQDVIVKFQEIFNKFDVDKDGSLNFNEFKEFMRVTNQKDVDKDIEDSTKEVFENFELDTKGHLTFEGFLDMYFMQTQADEEETIKDFKAYSLI
;
A
#
# COMPACT_ATOMS: atom_id res chain seq x y z
N MET A 1 11.05 -14.01 -6.26
CA MET A 1 9.71 -13.81 -5.66
C MET A 1 8.76 -13.76 -6.82
N GLU A 2 7.70 -14.58 -6.80
CA GLU A 2 6.65 -14.52 -7.83
C GLU A 2 5.54 -13.63 -7.27
N PHE A 3 5.34 -12.46 -7.89
CA PHE A 3 4.31 -11.52 -7.46
C PHE A 3 2.92 -12.02 -7.81
N PHE A 4 2.75 -12.46 -9.05
CA PHE A 4 1.47 -12.87 -9.61
C PHE A 4 1.41 -14.38 -9.83
N ASP A 5 0.22 -14.95 -9.67
CA ASP A 5 -0.07 -16.32 -10.05
C ASP A 5 -0.37 -16.44 -11.56
N LYS A 6 -0.74 -17.64 -12.00
CA LYS A 6 -1.07 -17.94 -13.41
C LYS A 6 -2.31 -17.20 -13.93
N ASP A 7 -3.18 -16.72 -13.04
CA ASP A 7 -4.41 -16.02 -13.36
C ASP A 7 -4.19 -14.49 -13.34
N GLY A 8 -2.98 -14.05 -12.98
CA GLY A 8 -2.58 -12.64 -12.96
C GLY A 8 -2.89 -11.96 -11.63
N GLU A 9 -3.30 -12.70 -10.61
CA GLU A 9 -3.63 -12.19 -9.27
C GLU A 9 -2.40 -12.26 -8.36
N PHE A 10 -2.32 -11.43 -7.31
CA PHE A 10 -1.23 -11.55 -6.35
C PHE A 10 -1.20 -12.94 -5.71
N THR A 11 0.01 -13.52 -5.58
CA THR A 11 0.16 -14.80 -4.88
C THR A 11 -0.21 -14.66 -3.40
N GLN A 12 -0.67 -15.75 -2.78
CA GLN A 12 -1.05 -15.73 -1.36
C GLN A 12 0.08 -15.26 -0.44
N ASP A 13 1.33 -15.64 -0.75
CA ASP A 13 2.51 -15.21 0.00
C ASP A 13 2.74 -13.70 -0.08
N VAL A 14 2.43 -13.09 -1.23
CA VAL A 14 2.54 -11.65 -1.45
C VAL A 14 1.40 -10.90 -0.77
N ILE A 15 0.17 -11.43 -0.83
CA ILE A 15 -0.98 -10.87 -0.09
C ILE A 15 -0.70 -10.84 1.42
N VAL A 16 -0.12 -11.90 1.98
CA VAL A 16 0.26 -11.94 3.40
C VAL A 16 1.27 -10.84 3.74
N LYS A 17 2.24 -10.58 2.86
CA LYS A 17 3.22 -9.49 3.07
C LYS A 17 2.58 -8.12 3.01
N PHE A 18 1.66 -7.88 2.08
CA PHE A 18 0.89 -6.64 2.05
C PHE A 18 0.02 -6.49 3.28
N GLN A 19 -0.60 -7.57 3.78
CA GLN A 19 -1.37 -7.54 5.01
C GLN A 19 -0.48 -7.17 6.22
N GLU A 20 0.76 -7.69 6.29
CA GLU A 20 1.71 -7.33 7.35
C GLU A 20 2.09 -5.85 7.31
N ILE A 21 2.31 -5.28 6.12
CA ILE A 21 2.56 -3.84 5.95
C ILE A 21 1.32 -3.05 6.36
N PHE A 22 0.15 -3.40 5.83
CA PHE A 22 -1.11 -2.72 6.12
C PHE A 22 -1.39 -2.68 7.62
N ASN A 23 -1.30 -3.82 8.30
CA ASN A 23 -1.54 -3.94 9.75
C ASN A 23 -0.53 -3.16 10.60
N LYS A 24 0.64 -2.82 10.05
CA LYS A 24 1.63 -1.97 10.73
C LYS A 24 1.17 -0.51 10.82
N PHE A 25 0.37 -0.07 9.85
CA PHE A 25 -0.11 1.32 9.75
C PHE A 25 -1.57 1.49 10.14
N ASP A 26 -2.39 0.43 10.12
CA ASP A 26 -3.72 0.40 10.72
C ASP A 26 -3.59 0.38 12.25
N VAL A 27 -3.42 1.57 12.85
CA VAL A 27 -3.09 1.74 14.28
C VAL A 27 -4.33 1.50 15.12
N ASP A 28 -5.48 1.98 14.68
CA ASP A 28 -6.74 1.83 15.39
C ASP A 28 -7.43 0.47 15.16
N LYS A 29 -6.93 -0.31 14.19
CA LYS A 29 -7.35 -1.68 13.86
C LYS A 29 -8.79 -1.74 13.38
N ASP A 30 -9.23 -0.71 12.65
CA ASP A 30 -10.57 -0.67 12.08
C ASP A 30 -10.68 -1.37 10.72
N GLY A 31 -9.55 -1.88 10.20
CA GLY A 31 -9.47 -2.60 8.92
C GLY A 31 -9.34 -1.69 7.71
N SER A 32 -9.10 -0.40 7.93
CA SER A 32 -8.88 0.62 6.90
C SER A 32 -7.76 1.57 7.30
N LEU A 33 -7.12 2.23 6.33
CA LEU A 33 -6.14 3.27 6.61
C LEU A 33 -6.80 4.64 6.45
N ASN A 34 -6.92 5.36 7.56
CA ASN A 34 -7.31 6.76 7.48
C ASN A 34 -6.21 7.61 6.82
N PHE A 35 -6.53 8.86 6.48
CA PHE A 35 -5.59 9.75 5.78
C PHE A 35 -4.25 9.91 6.50
N ASN A 36 -4.24 9.97 7.84
CA ASN A 36 -3.01 10.14 8.60
C ASN A 36 -2.17 8.86 8.64
N GLU A 37 -2.81 7.69 8.76
CA GLU A 37 -2.14 6.39 8.73
C GLU A 37 -1.51 6.13 7.37
N PHE A 38 -2.26 6.39 6.30
CA PHE A 38 -1.72 6.26 4.94
C PHE A 38 -0.61 7.28 4.66
N LYS A 39 -0.73 8.52 5.15
CA LYS A 39 0.32 9.53 5.02
C LYS A 39 1.62 9.10 5.72
N GLU A 40 1.52 8.44 6.88
CA GLU A 40 2.68 7.89 7.57
C GLU A 40 3.29 6.71 6.79
N PHE A 41 2.45 5.83 6.22
CA PHE A 41 2.89 4.80 5.28
C PHE A 41 3.68 5.42 4.10
N MET A 42 3.15 6.46 3.46
CA MET A 42 3.81 7.12 2.33
C MET A 42 5.15 7.76 2.70
N ARG A 43 5.28 8.31 3.92
CA ARG A 43 6.54 8.87 4.42
C ARG A 43 7.61 7.80 4.61
N VAL A 44 7.24 6.68 5.24
CA VAL A 44 8.17 5.58 5.52
C VAL A 44 8.60 4.87 4.24
N THR A 45 7.65 4.64 3.33
CA THR A 45 7.87 3.88 2.10
C THR A 45 8.63 4.69 1.05
N ASN A 46 8.18 5.91 0.73
CA ASN A 46 8.75 6.66 -0.40
C ASN A 46 10.00 7.48 -0.09
N GLN A 47 10.43 7.57 1.18
CA GLN A 47 11.53 8.45 1.62
C GLN A 47 11.41 9.88 1.04
N LYS A 48 10.18 10.34 0.81
CA LYS A 48 9.91 11.66 0.22
C LYS A 48 9.97 12.69 1.35
N ASP A 49 10.96 13.57 1.28
CA ASP A 49 11.19 14.62 2.27
C ASP A 49 10.22 15.82 2.13
N VAL A 50 9.36 15.85 1.11
CA VAL A 50 8.50 16.99 0.79
C VAL A 50 7.04 16.67 1.13
N ASP A 51 6.55 17.28 2.22
CA ASP A 51 5.19 17.10 2.73
C ASP A 51 4.09 17.38 1.68
N LYS A 52 4.34 18.31 0.74
CA LYS A 52 3.38 18.64 -0.32
C LYS A 52 3.20 17.52 -1.33
N ASP A 53 4.29 16.88 -1.74
CA ASP A 53 4.25 15.78 -2.71
C ASP A 53 3.57 14.55 -2.09
N ILE A 54 3.78 14.32 -0.79
CA ILE A 54 3.08 13.27 -0.04
C ILE A 54 1.57 13.55 0.03
N GLU A 55 1.19 14.81 0.30
CA GLU A 55 -0.22 15.21 0.39
C GLU A 55 -0.96 15.01 -0.94
N ASP A 56 -0.34 15.44 -2.05
CA ASP A 56 -0.93 15.31 -3.37
C ASP A 56 -1.04 13.83 -3.80
N SER A 57 0.01 13.02 -3.58
CA SER A 57 -0.04 11.57 -3.84
C SER A 57 -1.06 10.85 -2.94
N THR A 58 -1.21 11.27 -1.68
CA THR A 58 -2.21 10.68 -0.78
C THR A 58 -3.62 10.97 -1.27
N LYS A 59 -3.91 12.21 -1.69
CA LYS A 59 -5.22 12.55 -2.24
C LYS A 59 -5.55 11.76 -3.50
N GLU A 60 -4.58 11.60 -4.39
CA GLU A 60 -4.76 10.79 -5.61
C GLU A 60 -5.18 9.36 -5.25
N VAL A 61 -4.56 8.77 -4.23
CA VAL A 61 -4.96 7.42 -3.77
C VAL A 61 -6.40 7.41 -3.26
N PHE A 62 -6.77 8.37 -2.43
CA PHE A 62 -8.12 8.42 -1.86
C PHE A 62 -9.20 8.83 -2.88
N GLU A 63 -8.83 9.34 -4.06
CA GLU A 63 -9.75 9.64 -5.16
C GLU A 63 -9.93 8.48 -6.14
N ASN A 64 -8.96 7.57 -6.24
CA ASN A 64 -8.92 6.54 -7.28
C ASN A 64 -9.09 5.09 -6.79
N PHE A 65 -9.00 4.84 -5.49
CA PHE A 65 -9.05 3.49 -4.92
C PHE A 65 -10.23 3.26 -3.98
N GLU A 66 -10.47 1.98 -3.66
CA GLU A 66 -11.59 1.57 -2.82
C GLU A 66 -11.47 2.11 -1.39
N LEU A 67 -12.52 2.85 -0.97
CA LEU A 67 -12.65 3.38 0.37
C LEU A 67 -13.80 2.71 1.13
N ASP A 68 -13.66 2.69 2.45
CA ASP A 68 -14.72 2.28 3.36
C ASP A 68 -15.82 3.36 3.45
N THR A 69 -16.86 3.09 4.25
CA THR A 69 -17.97 4.05 4.44
C THR A 69 -17.59 5.35 5.18
N LYS A 70 -16.40 5.41 5.79
CA LYS A 70 -15.86 6.61 6.45
C LYS A 70 -14.91 7.40 5.53
N GLY A 71 -14.59 6.86 4.35
CA GLY A 71 -13.63 7.45 3.42
C GLY A 71 -12.17 7.08 3.72
N HIS A 72 -11.92 5.95 4.37
CA HIS A 72 -10.60 5.40 4.65
C HIS A 72 -10.22 4.35 3.61
N LEU A 73 -8.94 4.22 3.26
CA LEU A 73 -8.48 3.26 2.26
C LEU A 73 -8.65 1.83 2.78
N THR A 74 -9.38 0.99 2.05
CA THR A 74 -9.56 -0.42 2.39
C THR A 74 -8.30 -1.24 2.09
N PHE A 75 -8.23 -2.47 2.61
CA PHE A 75 -7.14 -3.37 2.24
C PHE A 75 -7.19 -3.72 0.74
N GLU A 76 -8.37 -3.87 0.17
CA GLU A 76 -8.62 -4.07 -1.25
C GLU A 76 -8.09 -2.89 -2.09
N GLY A 77 -8.42 -1.66 -1.71
CA GLY A 77 -7.89 -0.46 -2.36
C GLY A 77 -6.35 -0.34 -2.24
N PHE A 78 -5.78 -0.78 -1.11
CA PHE A 78 -4.33 -0.85 -0.93
C PHE A 78 -3.68 -1.90 -1.84
N LEU A 79 -4.31 -3.07 -2.02
CA LEU A 79 -3.85 -4.10 -2.96
C LEU A 79 -3.94 -3.60 -4.40
N ASP A 80 -5.03 -2.96 -4.81
CA ASP A 80 -5.19 -2.40 -6.16
C ASP A 80 -4.09 -1.36 -6.48
N MET A 81 -3.75 -0.52 -5.49
CA MET A 81 -2.65 0.43 -5.61
C MET A 81 -1.33 -0.29 -5.87
N TYR A 82 -1.02 -1.30 -5.04
CA TYR A 82 0.20 -2.09 -5.21
C TYR A 82 0.19 -2.93 -6.48
N PHE A 83 -0.98 -3.36 -6.96
CA PHE A 83 -1.15 -4.11 -8.20
C PHE A 83 -0.71 -3.28 -9.40
N MET A 84 -1.21 -2.04 -9.49
CA MET A 84 -0.81 -1.11 -10.54
C MET A 84 0.67 -0.74 -10.44
N GLN A 85 1.17 -0.46 -9.24
CA GLN A 85 2.61 -0.18 -9.03
C GLN A 85 3.48 -1.37 -9.47
N THR A 86 3.16 -2.58 -9.00
CA THR A 86 3.97 -3.78 -9.26
C THR A 86 3.97 -4.13 -10.75
N GLN A 87 2.85 -3.95 -11.46
CA GLN A 87 2.84 -4.13 -12.92
C GLN A 87 3.68 -3.09 -13.67
N ALA A 88 3.78 -1.85 -13.14
CA ALA A 88 4.58 -0.79 -13.75
C ALA A 88 6.07 -0.94 -13.44
N ASP A 89 6.40 -1.27 -12.19
CA ASP A 89 7.76 -1.41 -11.68
C ASP A 89 7.80 -2.35 -10.46
N GLU A 90 8.12 -3.63 -10.71
CA GLU A 90 8.27 -4.62 -9.64
C GLU A 90 9.42 -4.29 -8.68
N GLU A 91 10.45 -3.55 -9.12
CA GLU A 91 11.61 -3.26 -8.28
C GLU A 91 11.24 -2.34 -7.10
N GLU A 92 10.28 -1.43 -7.29
CA GLU A 92 9.76 -0.58 -6.22
C GLU A 92 9.07 -1.43 -5.13
N THR A 93 8.21 -2.37 -5.51
CA THR A 93 7.55 -3.27 -4.55
C THR A 93 8.57 -4.16 -3.81
N ILE A 94 9.64 -4.59 -4.48
CA ILE A 94 10.74 -5.32 -3.84
C ILE A 94 11.48 -4.43 -2.82
N LYS A 95 11.72 -3.15 -3.13
CA LYS A 95 12.35 -2.20 -2.20
C LYS A 95 11.50 -2.02 -0.96
N ASP A 96 10.20 -1.87 -1.11
CA ASP A 96 9.26 -1.76 0.01
C ASP A 96 9.34 -2.99 0.90
N PHE A 97 9.23 -4.20 0.32
CA PHE A 97 9.31 -5.44 1.09
C PHE A 97 10.64 -5.58 1.85
N LYS A 98 11.76 -5.13 1.28
CA LYS A 98 13.05 -5.08 1.99
C LYS A 98 13.04 -4.07 3.13
N ALA A 99 12.47 -2.88 2.92
CA ALA A 99 12.36 -1.85 3.96
C ALA A 99 11.55 -2.35 5.18
N TYR A 100 10.58 -3.23 4.94
CA TYR A 100 9.78 -3.88 5.99
C TYR A 100 10.35 -5.22 6.48
N SER A 101 11.53 -5.65 6.02
CA SER A 101 12.16 -6.94 6.39
C SER A 101 11.31 -8.17 6.07
N LEU A 102 10.54 -8.13 4.97
CA LEU A 102 9.63 -9.20 4.54
C LEU A 102 10.26 -10.16 3.52
N ILE A 103 11.48 -9.87 3.06
CA ILE A 103 12.30 -10.69 2.16
C ILE A 103 13.79 -10.53 2.45
#